data_AF-A0A966FAQ6-F1
#
_entry.id   AF-A0A966FAQ6-F1
#
_cell.length_a   1.000
_cell.length_b   1.000
_cell.length_c   1.000
_cell.angle_alpha   90.00
_cell.angle_beta   90.00
_cell.angle_gamma   90.00
#
_symmetry.space_group_name_H-M   'P 1'
#
loop_
_entity.id
_entity.type
_entity.pdbx_description
1 polymer ?
#
loop_
_entity_poly.entity_id
_entity_poly.type
_entity_poly.pdbx_seq_one_letter_code
_entity_poly.pdbx_strand_id
1 'polypeptide(L)'
;MKDTETRLTELETTVIELKNQEIKIAQLEAKISELTTFISDIQEQFILLPDVTRYGKLKQLLQQGDFRKADEETTRIMLEVSGEERDTLTPDDVSKYPCNSLQVIDEIWRKYSNQKFGFSIQLKTYYQGGGNLDTIRAQDITILRKFADEVGWLDENKVAKFEDYDNWDFTLSAPDGCFPAHWWKSPYGLKMVTFFFSRLISCNIA
;
A
#
# COMPACT_ATOMS: atom_id res chain seq x y z
N MET A 1 16.18 14.57 66.51
CA MET A 1 15.15 13.53 66.73
C MET A 1 13.78 13.96 66.19
N LYS A 2 13.16 15.06 66.66
CA LYS A 2 11.87 15.52 66.10
C LYS A 2 11.93 15.87 64.59
N ASP A 3 12.97 16.56 64.14
CA ASP A 3 13.13 16.97 62.74
C ASP A 3 13.31 15.79 61.76
N THR A 4 14.03 14.75 62.20
CA THR A 4 14.25 13.52 61.43
C THR A 4 12.99 12.67 61.31
N GLU A 5 12.13 12.70 62.33
CA GLU A 5 10.86 11.94 62.36
C GLU A 5 9.81 12.60 61.47
N THR A 6 9.73 13.94 61.45
CA THR A 6 8.88 14.70 60.52
C THR A 6 9.26 14.45 59.07
N ARG A 7 10.56 14.51 58.74
CA ARG A 7 11.06 14.26 57.37
C ARG A 7 10.79 12.82 56.91
N LEU A 8 10.84 11.84 57.83
CA LEU A 8 10.52 10.45 57.51
C LEU A 8 9.03 10.29 57.12
N THR A 9 8.12 10.91 57.88
CA THR A 9 6.68 10.88 57.59
C THR A 9 6.33 11.57 56.26
N GLU A 10 7.01 12.69 55.94
CA GLU A 10 6.86 13.37 54.64
C GLU A 10 7.35 12.49 53.47
N LEU A 11 8.47 11.79 53.65
CA LEU A 11 8.99 10.82 52.70
C LEU A 11 8.03 9.65 52.48
N GLU A 12 7.48 9.07 53.56
CA GLU A 12 6.50 8.00 53.49
C GLU A 12 5.23 8.43 52.74
N THR A 13 4.75 9.63 53.02
CA THR A 13 3.58 10.22 52.33
C THR A 13 3.87 10.40 50.83
N THR A 14 5.04 10.95 50.49
CA THR A 14 5.46 11.14 49.10
C THR A 14 5.56 9.80 48.36
N VAL A 15 6.10 8.77 49.00
CA VAL A 15 6.21 7.42 48.39
C VAL A 15 4.84 6.81 48.13
N ILE A 16 3.87 6.99 49.03
CA ILE A 16 2.49 6.53 48.82
C ILE A 16 1.86 7.27 47.63
N GLU A 17 2.09 8.58 47.53
CA GLU A 17 1.54 9.40 46.46
C GLU A 17 2.15 9.05 45.09
N LEU A 18 3.47 8.80 45.04
CA LEU A 18 4.15 8.30 43.84
C LEU A 18 3.62 6.92 43.41
N LYS A 19 3.39 6.00 44.34
CA LYS A 19 2.77 4.69 44.03
C LYS A 19 1.37 4.85 43.46
N ASN A 20 0.58 5.78 43.99
CA ASN A 20 -0.76 6.07 43.46
C ASN A 20 -0.69 6.68 42.06
N GLN A 21 0.31 7.52 41.78
CA GLN A 21 0.56 8.04 40.44
C GLN A 21 0.97 6.94 39.46
N GLU A 22 1.84 6.01 39.87
CA GLU A 22 2.25 4.85 39.08
C GLU A 22 1.05 3.98 38.66
N ILE A 23 0.11 3.72 39.58
CA ILE A 23 -1.13 3.01 39.28
C ILE A 23 -1.98 3.75 38.25
N LYS A 24 -2.11 5.08 38.38
CA LYS A 24 -2.87 5.91 37.41
C LYS A 24 -2.22 5.90 36.04
N ILE A 25 -0.88 5.92 35.98
CA ILE A 25 -0.13 5.83 34.72
C ILE A 25 -0.41 4.50 34.04
N ALA A 26 -0.30 3.38 34.77
CA ALA A 26 -0.59 2.06 34.21
C ALA A 26 -2.03 1.96 33.67
N GLN A 27 -3.01 2.57 34.34
CA GLN A 27 -4.39 2.63 33.86
C GLN A 27 -4.55 3.49 32.59
N LEU A 28 -3.82 4.61 32.49
CA LEU A 28 -3.83 5.45 31.29
C LEU A 28 -3.17 4.73 30.12
N GLU A 29 -2.07 4.03 30.34
CA GLU A 29 -1.38 3.23 29.32
C GLU A 29 -2.31 2.14 28.75
N ALA A 30 -3.06 1.44 29.62
CA ALA A 30 -4.06 0.46 29.18
C ALA A 30 -5.14 1.10 28.30
N LYS A 31 -5.69 2.25 28.71
CA LYS A 31 -6.69 2.98 27.91
C LYS A 31 -6.15 3.49 26.58
N ILE A 32 -4.89 3.94 26.54
CA ILE A 32 -4.23 4.35 25.29
C ILE A 32 -4.10 3.16 24.35
N SER A 33 -3.75 1.98 24.87
CA SER A 33 -3.67 0.74 24.07
C SER A 33 -5.03 0.35 23.47
N GLU A 34 -6.10 0.39 24.27
CA GLU A 34 -7.46 0.15 23.80
C GLU A 34 -7.89 1.17 22.73
N LEU A 35 -7.65 2.46 22.96
CA LEU A 35 -8.01 3.51 22.02
C LEU A 35 -7.22 3.40 20.70
N THR A 36 -5.94 3.01 20.78
CA THR A 36 -5.11 2.77 19.60
C THR A 36 -5.67 1.61 18.77
N THR A 37 -6.12 0.53 19.43
CA THR A 37 -6.76 -0.61 18.77
C THR A 37 -8.06 -0.19 18.09
N PHE A 38 -8.91 0.55 18.80
CA PHE A 38 -10.18 1.04 18.27
C PHE A 38 -10.01 1.98 17.06
N ILE A 39 -9.01 2.88 17.10
CA ILE A 39 -8.68 3.75 15.97
C ILE A 39 -8.22 2.92 14.77
N SER A 40 -7.39 1.90 14.99
CA SER A 40 -6.97 0.98 13.92
C SER A 40 -8.16 0.27 13.27
N ASP A 41 -9.11 -0.21 14.06
CA ASP A 41 -10.32 -0.89 13.56
C ASP A 41 -11.22 0.06 12.78
N ILE A 42 -11.39 1.31 13.23
CA ILE A 42 -12.13 2.33 12.49
C ILE A 42 -11.45 2.63 11.15
N GLN A 43 -10.14 2.83 11.16
CA GLN A 43 -9.36 3.07 9.94
C GLN A 43 -9.52 1.90 8.96
N GLU A 44 -9.55 0.67 9.46
CA GLU A 44 -9.79 -0.53 8.64
C GLU A 44 -11.17 -0.60 7.97
N GLN A 45 -12.19 -0.05 8.61
CA GLN A 45 -13.53 0.05 8.03
C GLN A 45 -13.60 1.24 7.07
N PHE A 46 -12.92 2.34 7.38
CA PHE A 46 -12.92 3.57 6.58
C PHE A 46 -12.36 3.35 5.18
N ILE A 47 -11.28 2.58 5.04
CA ILE A 47 -10.66 2.24 3.74
C ILE A 47 -11.66 1.62 2.77
N LEU A 48 -12.65 0.87 3.28
CA LEU A 48 -13.67 0.20 2.47
C LEU A 48 -14.97 1.00 2.29
N LEU A 49 -15.16 2.11 3.02
CA LEU A 49 -16.40 2.90 2.94
C LEU A 49 -16.80 3.33 1.53
N PRO A 50 -15.88 3.55 0.57
CA PRO A 50 -16.29 3.85 -0.79
C PRO A 50 -17.09 2.72 -1.45
N ASP A 51 -16.72 1.46 -1.22
CA ASP A 51 -17.42 0.27 -1.76
C ASP A 51 -16.91 -1.03 -1.10
N VAL A 52 -17.47 -1.39 0.07
CA VAL A 52 -17.08 -2.61 0.81
C VAL A 52 -17.24 -3.86 -0.03
N THR A 53 -18.28 -3.90 -0.87
CA THR A 53 -18.58 -5.05 -1.73
C THR A 53 -17.49 -5.24 -2.78
N ARG A 54 -17.04 -4.15 -3.41
CA ARG A 54 -16.01 -4.21 -4.46
C ARG A 54 -14.64 -4.59 -3.91
N TYR A 55 -14.19 -3.93 -2.84
CA TYR A 55 -12.81 -4.05 -2.36
C TYR A 55 -12.62 -5.07 -1.23
N GLY A 56 -13.70 -5.58 -0.64
CA GLY A 56 -13.65 -6.49 0.50
C GLY A 56 -12.86 -7.77 0.23
N LYS A 57 -13.03 -8.37 -0.95
CA LYS A 57 -12.30 -9.58 -1.35
C LYS A 57 -10.79 -9.30 -1.50
N LEU A 58 -10.41 -8.20 -2.13
CA LEU A 58 -9.01 -7.78 -2.24
C LEU A 58 -8.38 -7.60 -0.86
N LYS A 59 -9.08 -6.91 0.06
CA LYS A 59 -8.63 -6.74 1.45
C LYS A 59 -8.39 -8.09 2.13
N GLN A 60 -9.35 -9.01 2.04
CA GLN A 60 -9.23 -10.34 2.67
C GLN A 60 -8.05 -11.14 2.13
N LEU A 61 -7.84 -11.14 0.82
CA LEU A 61 -6.72 -11.84 0.19
C LEU A 61 -5.37 -11.28 0.64
N LEU A 62 -5.25 -9.95 0.65
CA LEU A 62 -4.02 -9.29 1.11
C LEU A 62 -3.78 -9.49 2.61
N GLN A 63 -4.82 -9.42 3.45
CA GLN A 63 -4.75 -9.74 4.87
C GLN A 63 -4.23 -11.15 5.15
N GLN A 64 -4.57 -12.11 4.28
CA GLN A 64 -4.11 -13.50 4.37
C GLN A 64 -2.71 -13.71 3.78
N GLY A 65 -2.12 -12.69 3.15
CA GLY A 65 -0.85 -12.78 2.44
C GLY A 65 -0.94 -13.53 1.10
N ASP A 66 -2.14 -13.74 0.55
CA ASP A 66 -2.33 -14.37 -0.77
C ASP A 66 -2.14 -13.33 -1.88
N PHE A 67 -0.89 -12.88 -2.07
CA PHE A 67 -0.55 -11.82 -3.01
C PHE A 67 -0.84 -12.20 -4.47
N ARG A 68 -0.78 -13.50 -4.82
CA ARG A 68 -1.13 -13.99 -6.16
C ARG A 68 -2.60 -13.72 -6.49
N LYS A 69 -3.51 -14.21 -5.65
CA LYS A 69 -4.95 -13.96 -5.86
C LYS A 69 -5.31 -12.49 -5.69
N ALA A 70 -4.61 -11.77 -4.82
CA ALA A 70 -4.83 -10.33 -4.66
C ALA A 70 -4.50 -9.55 -5.94
N ASP A 71 -3.46 -9.93 -6.68
CA ASP A 71 -3.07 -9.29 -7.94
C ASP A 71 -4.08 -9.57 -9.07
N GLU A 72 -4.56 -10.82 -9.15
CA GLU A 72 -5.68 -11.20 -10.03
C GLU A 72 -6.98 -10.43 -9.67
N GLU A 73 -7.31 -10.35 -8.39
CA GLU A 73 -8.49 -9.62 -7.88
C GLU A 73 -8.37 -8.12 -8.14
N THR A 74 -7.17 -7.55 -8.03
CA THR A 74 -6.91 -6.15 -8.38
C THR A 74 -7.25 -5.90 -9.84
N THR A 75 -6.82 -6.78 -10.75
CA THR A 75 -7.18 -6.69 -12.17
C THR A 75 -8.70 -6.75 -12.38
N ARG A 76 -9.39 -7.68 -11.71
CA ARG A 76 -10.85 -7.82 -11.79
C ARG A 76 -11.55 -6.53 -11.37
N ILE A 77 -11.13 -5.95 -10.24
CA ILE A 77 -11.68 -4.70 -9.72
C ILE A 77 -11.42 -3.55 -10.68
N MET A 78 -10.22 -3.46 -11.25
CA MET A 78 -9.91 -2.43 -12.23
C MET A 78 -10.87 -2.51 -13.42
N LEU A 79 -10.98 -3.67 -14.06
CA LEU A 79 -11.90 -3.90 -15.18
C LEU A 79 -13.36 -3.54 -14.83
N GLU A 80 -13.84 -3.98 -13.66
CA GLU A 80 -15.18 -3.63 -13.14
C GLU A 80 -15.36 -2.11 -13.03
N VAL A 81 -14.37 -1.38 -12.51
CA VAL A 81 -14.41 0.08 -12.34
C VAL A 81 -14.42 0.81 -13.69
N SER A 82 -13.71 0.30 -14.69
CA SER A 82 -13.83 0.84 -16.06
C SER A 82 -15.15 0.50 -16.74
N GLY A 83 -15.82 -0.58 -16.32
CA GLY A 83 -16.97 -1.13 -17.04
C GLY A 83 -16.60 -1.79 -18.36
N GLU A 84 -15.32 -2.13 -18.54
CA GLU A 84 -14.74 -2.64 -19.77
C GLU A 84 -14.13 -4.02 -19.56
N GLU A 85 -14.08 -4.81 -20.62
CA GLU A 85 -13.33 -6.06 -20.66
C GLU A 85 -11.87 -5.79 -21.03
N ARG A 86 -10.97 -6.71 -20.69
CA ARG A 86 -9.54 -6.54 -20.95
C ARG A 86 -9.21 -6.26 -22.42
N ASP A 87 -9.96 -6.88 -23.34
CA ASP A 87 -9.75 -6.76 -24.78
C ASP A 87 -10.39 -5.50 -25.39
N THR A 88 -11.34 -4.86 -24.69
CA THR A 88 -12.01 -3.63 -25.13
C THR A 88 -11.45 -2.39 -24.45
N LEU A 89 -10.78 -2.55 -23.30
CA LEU A 89 -10.21 -1.46 -22.51
C LEU A 89 -9.23 -0.62 -23.33
N THR A 90 -9.60 0.63 -23.60
CA THR A 90 -8.77 1.55 -24.36
C THR A 90 -7.91 2.44 -23.45
N PRO A 91 -6.88 3.10 -23.99
CA PRO A 91 -6.12 4.08 -23.22
C PRO A 91 -6.95 5.30 -22.75
N ASP A 92 -8.03 5.64 -23.46
CA ASP A 92 -8.94 6.72 -23.05
C ASP A 92 -9.72 6.33 -21.78
N ASP A 93 -10.15 5.07 -21.68
CA ASP A 93 -10.80 4.53 -20.47
C ASP A 93 -9.85 4.57 -19.28
N VAL A 94 -8.58 4.20 -19.50
CA VAL A 94 -7.52 4.29 -18.49
C VAL A 94 -7.32 5.72 -17.98
N SER A 95 -7.36 6.71 -18.88
CA SER A 95 -7.20 8.12 -18.50
C SER A 95 -8.33 8.65 -17.61
N LYS A 96 -9.48 7.97 -17.59
CA LYS A 96 -10.68 8.36 -16.83
C LYS A 96 -10.87 7.59 -15.52
N TYR A 97 -9.98 6.64 -15.19
CA TYR A 97 -10.12 5.82 -13.97
C TYR A 97 -10.38 6.68 -12.74
N PRO A 98 -11.39 6.38 -11.91
CA PRO A 98 -11.67 7.18 -10.72
C PRO A 98 -10.49 7.16 -9.75
N CYS A 99 -10.00 8.34 -9.37
CA CYS A 99 -8.86 8.46 -8.46
C CYS A 99 -9.13 7.80 -7.10
N ASN A 100 -10.36 7.92 -6.59
CA ASN A 100 -10.77 7.28 -5.34
C ASN A 100 -10.61 5.75 -5.39
N SER A 101 -10.93 5.10 -6.52
CA SER A 101 -10.74 3.66 -6.67
C SER A 101 -9.25 3.28 -6.64
N LEU A 102 -8.40 4.06 -7.31
CA LEU A 102 -6.95 3.85 -7.32
C LEU A 102 -6.34 4.04 -5.93
N GLN A 103 -6.80 5.05 -5.19
CA GLN A 103 -6.39 5.32 -3.81
C GLN A 103 -6.74 4.17 -2.88
N VAL A 104 -7.98 3.67 -2.93
CA VAL A 104 -8.41 2.53 -2.09
C VAL A 104 -7.59 1.28 -2.40
N ILE A 105 -7.39 0.94 -3.68
CA ILE A 105 -6.58 -0.23 -4.07
C ILE A 105 -5.16 -0.08 -3.53
N ASP A 106 -4.54 1.08 -3.74
CA ASP A 106 -3.18 1.35 -3.28
C ASP A 106 -3.05 1.28 -1.75
N GLU A 107 -3.99 1.88 -1.00
CA GLU A 107 -4.00 1.84 0.45
C GLU A 107 -4.10 0.42 1.01
N ILE A 108 -4.95 -0.43 0.42
CA ILE A 108 -5.10 -1.83 0.86
C ILE A 108 -3.79 -2.60 0.57
N TRP A 109 -3.21 -2.43 -0.62
CA TRP A 109 -1.93 -3.06 -0.96
C TRP A 109 -0.82 -2.65 -0.01
N ARG A 110 -0.66 -1.34 0.23
CA ARG A 110 0.35 -0.80 1.12
C ARG A 110 0.20 -1.30 2.54
N LYS A 111 -1.02 -1.27 3.08
CA LYS A 111 -1.32 -1.68 4.46
C LYS A 111 -0.93 -3.14 4.71
N TYR A 112 -1.35 -4.04 3.83
CA TYR A 112 -1.20 -5.49 4.05
C TYR A 112 0.06 -6.09 3.42
N SER A 113 0.89 -5.27 2.76
CA SER A 113 2.23 -5.64 2.30
C SER A 113 3.36 -5.03 3.14
N ASN A 114 3.06 -4.40 4.29
CA ASN A 114 4.04 -3.65 5.08
C ASN A 114 4.76 -2.58 4.25
N GLN A 115 3.98 -1.77 3.52
CA GLN A 115 4.44 -0.67 2.67
C GLN A 115 5.34 -1.10 1.49
N LYS A 116 5.30 -2.39 1.13
CA LYS A 116 6.19 -2.97 0.13
C LYS A 116 5.62 -2.95 -1.29
N PHE A 117 4.31 -3.11 -1.41
CA PHE A 117 3.59 -3.21 -2.68
C PHE A 117 2.52 -2.14 -2.78
N GLY A 118 2.11 -1.81 -4.00
CA GLY A 118 1.16 -0.75 -4.30
C GLY A 118 1.58 0.09 -5.50
N PHE A 119 0.61 0.76 -6.10
CA PHE A 119 0.84 1.65 -7.24
C PHE A 119 1.69 2.88 -6.85
N SER A 120 1.57 3.36 -5.62
CA SER A 120 2.39 4.45 -5.11
C SER A 120 3.84 4.02 -4.91
N ILE A 121 4.08 2.77 -4.52
CA ILE A 121 5.43 2.19 -4.44
C ILE A 121 6.02 2.06 -5.83
N GLN A 122 5.25 1.58 -6.82
CA GLN A 122 5.68 1.55 -8.22
C GLN A 122 6.04 2.94 -8.74
N LEU A 123 5.20 3.95 -8.46
CA LEU A 123 5.46 5.32 -8.88
C LEU A 123 6.70 5.91 -8.20
N LYS A 124 6.90 5.61 -6.92
CA LYS A 124 8.10 6.00 -6.17
C LYS A 124 9.36 5.38 -6.80
N THR A 125 9.34 4.09 -7.10
CA THR A 125 10.45 3.39 -7.79
C THR A 125 10.71 4.02 -9.16
N TYR A 126 9.66 4.30 -9.94
CA TYR A 126 9.79 4.98 -11.23
C TYR A 126 10.52 6.33 -11.11
N TYR A 127 10.15 7.15 -10.11
CA TYR A 127 10.83 8.43 -9.86
C TYR A 127 12.27 8.27 -9.38
N GLN A 128 12.55 7.32 -8.48
CA GLN A 128 13.91 7.00 -8.03
C GLN A 128 14.81 6.52 -9.18
N GLY A 129 14.21 5.84 -10.16
CA GLY A 129 14.84 5.44 -11.41
C GLY A 129 15.27 6.61 -12.31
N GLY A 130 14.81 7.83 -12.05
CA GLY A 130 15.00 9.02 -12.89
C GLY A 130 13.78 9.38 -13.74
N GLY A 131 12.67 8.65 -13.57
CA GLY A 131 11.40 8.93 -14.22
C GLY A 131 10.78 10.24 -13.77
N ASN A 132 9.92 10.76 -14.63
CA ASN A 132 9.08 11.95 -14.43
C ASN A 132 7.98 11.95 -15.51
N LEU A 133 7.13 12.97 -15.50
CA LEU A 133 6.02 13.06 -16.46
C LEU A 133 6.49 13.14 -17.92
N ASP A 134 7.61 13.80 -18.20
CA ASP A 134 8.13 13.97 -19.56
C ASP A 134 8.70 12.65 -20.11
N THR A 135 9.40 11.88 -19.29
CA THR A 135 9.90 10.54 -19.65
C THR A 135 8.76 9.54 -19.87
N ILE A 136 7.66 9.63 -19.11
CA ILE A 136 6.44 8.81 -19.34
C ILE A 136 5.83 9.15 -20.71
N ARG A 137 5.68 10.45 -21.01
CA ARG A 137 5.09 10.95 -22.26
C ARG A 137 5.96 10.62 -23.47
N ALA A 138 7.28 10.72 -23.31
CA ALA A 138 8.25 10.37 -24.33
C ALA A 138 8.42 8.85 -24.50
N GLN A 139 7.80 8.03 -23.65
CA GLN A 139 7.99 6.57 -23.60
C GLN A 139 9.48 6.21 -23.53
N ASP A 140 10.22 6.84 -22.62
CA ASP A 140 11.66 6.60 -22.48
C ASP A 140 11.92 5.15 -22.06
N ILE A 141 12.28 4.33 -23.03
CA ILE A 141 12.48 2.89 -22.86
C ILE A 141 13.62 2.61 -21.86
N THR A 142 14.62 3.49 -21.77
CA THR A 142 15.74 3.31 -20.85
C THR A 142 15.25 3.40 -19.41
N ILE A 143 14.48 4.44 -19.10
CA ILE A 143 13.90 4.65 -17.77
C ILE A 143 12.84 3.58 -17.47
N LEU A 144 11.96 3.26 -18.42
CA LEU A 144 10.93 2.24 -18.23
C LEU A 144 11.50 0.84 -17.99
N ARG A 145 12.58 0.48 -18.69
CA ARG A 145 13.28 -0.80 -18.46
C ARG A 145 13.99 -0.82 -17.12
N LYS A 146 14.61 0.29 -16.70
CA LYS A 146 15.22 0.40 -15.37
C LYS A 146 14.17 0.23 -14.26
N PHE A 147 13.03 0.92 -14.37
CA PHE A 147 11.90 0.73 -13.47
C PHE A 147 11.44 -0.73 -13.43
N ALA A 148 11.21 -1.35 -14.60
CA ALA A 148 10.76 -2.74 -14.69
C ALA A 148 11.76 -3.73 -14.06
N ASP A 149 13.06 -3.43 -14.14
CA ASP A 149 14.10 -4.21 -13.47
C ASP A 149 14.06 -4.05 -11.94
N GLU A 150 13.92 -2.81 -11.46
CA GLU A 150 13.86 -2.48 -10.03
C GLU A 150 12.65 -3.10 -9.32
N VAL A 151 11.48 -3.15 -9.98
CA VAL A 151 10.29 -3.83 -9.44
C VAL A 151 10.28 -5.34 -9.71
N GLY A 152 11.30 -5.88 -10.39
CA GLY A 152 11.46 -7.32 -10.59
C GLY A 152 10.59 -7.93 -11.69
N TRP A 153 10.19 -7.16 -12.70
CA TRP A 153 9.42 -7.64 -13.86
C TRP A 153 10.29 -8.14 -15.02
N LEU A 154 11.61 -7.96 -14.93
CA LEU A 154 12.57 -8.53 -15.87
C LEU A 154 13.25 -9.76 -15.28
N ASP A 155 13.66 -10.68 -16.15
CA ASP A 155 14.54 -11.80 -15.83
C ASP A 155 16.02 -11.39 -15.82
N GLU A 156 16.90 -12.36 -15.54
CA GLU A 156 18.35 -12.18 -15.55
C GLU A 156 18.93 -11.69 -16.89
N ASN A 157 18.24 -11.99 -18.00
CA ASN A 157 18.60 -11.57 -19.36
C ASN A 157 17.96 -10.23 -19.75
N LYS A 158 17.30 -9.55 -18.80
CA LYS A 158 16.57 -8.28 -18.99
C LYS A 158 15.42 -8.41 -19.99
N VAL A 159 14.76 -9.57 -20.02
CA VAL A 159 13.54 -9.84 -20.79
C VAL A 159 12.34 -9.83 -19.84
N ALA A 160 11.20 -9.32 -20.30
CA ALA A 160 9.99 -9.28 -19.49
C ALA A 160 9.49 -10.70 -19.21
N LYS A 161 9.31 -11.06 -17.93
CA LYS A 161 8.97 -12.44 -17.51
C LYS A 161 7.49 -12.64 -17.18
N PHE A 162 6.60 -11.87 -17.79
CA PHE A 162 5.14 -11.98 -17.59
C PHE A 162 4.53 -13.28 -18.15
N GLU A 163 5.25 -13.99 -19.02
CA GLU A 163 4.85 -15.33 -19.47
C GLU A 163 5.13 -16.42 -18.42
N ASP A 164 6.04 -16.14 -17.47
CA ASP A 164 6.37 -17.02 -16.34
C ASP A 164 5.68 -16.59 -15.04
N TYR A 165 4.58 -15.83 -15.15
CA TYR A 165 3.88 -15.22 -14.01
C TYR A 165 3.50 -16.22 -12.91
N ASP A 166 3.12 -17.44 -13.29
CA ASP A 166 2.74 -18.49 -12.34
C ASP A 166 3.88 -18.93 -11.40
N ASN A 167 5.14 -18.69 -11.78
CA ASN A 167 6.33 -19.04 -11.01
C ASN A 167 6.97 -17.83 -10.30
N TRP A 168 6.31 -16.67 -10.28
CA TRP A 168 6.82 -15.50 -9.56
C TRP A 168 6.82 -15.72 -8.05
N ASP A 169 7.69 -14.98 -7.35
CA ASP A 169 7.69 -14.93 -5.88
C ASP A 169 6.53 -14.04 -5.38
N PHE A 170 5.46 -14.67 -4.89
CA PHE A 170 4.31 -14.00 -4.30
C PHE A 170 4.44 -13.86 -2.77
N THR A 171 5.63 -13.56 -2.28
CA THR A 171 5.90 -13.29 -0.86
C THR A 171 6.45 -11.88 -0.66
N LEU A 172 6.61 -11.49 0.61
CA LEU A 172 7.27 -10.23 0.97
C LEU A 172 8.79 -10.21 0.68
N SER A 173 9.35 -11.27 0.08
CA SER A 173 10.73 -11.30 -0.41
C SER A 173 10.89 -10.71 -1.82
N ALA A 174 9.80 -10.53 -2.57
CA ALA A 174 9.82 -9.91 -3.89
C ALA A 174 10.35 -8.46 -3.83
N PRO A 175 10.78 -7.84 -4.94
CA PRO A 175 11.22 -6.44 -4.94
C PRO A 175 10.10 -5.45 -4.57
N ASP A 176 10.48 -4.27 -4.10
CA ASP A 176 9.50 -3.22 -3.76
C ASP A 176 8.75 -2.77 -5.02
N GLY A 177 7.42 -2.64 -4.90
CA GLY A 177 6.55 -2.31 -6.03
C GLY A 177 6.32 -3.46 -7.03
N CYS A 178 6.81 -4.68 -6.76
CA CYS A 178 6.58 -5.84 -7.63
C CYS A 178 5.08 -6.03 -7.95
N PHE A 179 4.22 -5.89 -6.95
CA PHE A 179 2.77 -6.02 -7.08
C PHE A 179 2.04 -4.69 -6.82
N PRO A 180 0.84 -4.49 -7.40
CA PRO A 180 0.17 -5.36 -8.37
C PRO A 180 0.82 -5.33 -9.76
N ALA A 181 1.02 -6.48 -10.39
CA ALA A 181 1.73 -6.65 -11.67
C ALA A 181 0.79 -7.06 -12.81
N HIS A 182 -0.20 -7.90 -12.53
CA HIS A 182 -1.07 -8.50 -13.54
C HIS A 182 -1.90 -7.48 -14.31
N TRP A 183 -2.21 -6.34 -13.69
CA TRP A 183 -2.87 -5.20 -14.34
C TRP A 183 -2.08 -4.66 -15.55
N TRP A 184 -0.74 -4.68 -15.47
CA TRP A 184 0.14 -4.11 -16.48
C TRP A 184 0.27 -4.98 -17.74
N LYS A 185 -0.16 -6.25 -17.71
CA LYS A 185 -0.25 -7.11 -18.90
C LYS A 185 -1.37 -6.58 -19.80
N SER A 186 -1.04 -6.02 -20.96
CA SER A 186 -2.04 -5.48 -21.89
C SER A 186 -1.61 -5.65 -23.35
N PRO A 187 -2.56 -5.86 -24.28
CA PRO A 187 -2.27 -5.87 -25.72
C PRO A 187 -1.72 -4.53 -26.24
N TYR A 188 -1.87 -3.42 -25.51
CA TYR A 188 -1.40 -2.09 -25.92
C TYR A 188 0.03 -1.75 -25.45
N GLY A 189 0.70 -2.66 -24.73
CA GLY A 189 2.10 -2.52 -24.33
C GLY A 189 2.43 -1.18 -23.65
N LEU A 190 3.45 -0.48 -24.15
CA LEU A 190 3.94 0.78 -23.57
C LEU A 190 2.88 1.90 -23.52
N LYS A 191 1.86 1.87 -24.38
CA LYS A 191 0.78 2.86 -24.30
C LYS A 191 0.06 2.75 -22.96
N MET A 192 -0.31 1.55 -22.54
CA MET A 192 -0.94 1.37 -21.22
C MET A 192 -0.07 1.90 -20.09
N VAL A 193 1.23 1.64 -20.17
CA VAL A 193 2.18 2.14 -19.17
C VAL A 193 2.13 3.67 -19.11
N THR A 194 2.16 4.35 -20.26
CA THR A 194 2.06 5.81 -20.36
C THR A 194 0.77 6.35 -19.75
N PHE A 195 -0.39 5.83 -20.18
CA PHE A 195 -1.68 6.37 -19.76
C PHE A 195 -1.97 6.06 -18.29
N PHE A 196 -1.63 4.86 -17.83
CA PHE A 196 -1.89 4.48 -16.45
C PHE A 196 -0.97 5.22 -15.47
N PHE A 197 0.33 5.33 -15.74
CA PHE A 197 1.20 6.17 -14.91
C PHE A 197 0.78 7.64 -14.93
N SER A 198 0.43 8.19 -16.10
CA SER A 198 -0.10 9.56 -16.18
C SER A 198 -1.35 9.72 -15.30
N ARG A 199 -2.22 8.69 -15.25
CA ARG A 199 -3.40 8.71 -14.41
C ARG A 199 -3.05 8.67 -12.93
N LEU A 200 -2.16 7.77 -12.50
CA LEU A 200 -1.66 7.68 -11.12
C LEU A 200 -1.10 9.03 -10.64
N ILE A 201 -0.30 9.69 -11.48
CA ILE A 201 0.25 11.02 -11.19
C ILE A 201 -0.85 12.07 -11.06
N SER A 202 -1.80 12.11 -12.01
CA SER A 202 -2.91 13.09 -11.97
C SER A 202 -3.82 12.91 -10.75
N CYS A 203 -3.88 11.68 -10.22
CA CYS A 203 -4.63 11.33 -9.01
C CYS A 203 -3.84 11.55 -7.72
N ASN A 204 -2.59 12.03 -7.79
CA ASN A 204 -1.69 12.22 -6.65
C ASN A 204 -1.53 10.96 -5.80
N ILE A 205 -1.39 9.79 -6.44
CA ILE A 205 -1.09 8.53 -5.75
C ILE A 205 0.33 8.63 -5.16
N ALA A 206 0.45 8.55 -3.84
CA ALA A 206 1.71 8.70 -3.09
C ALA A 206 1.72 7.82 -1.84
#